data_AF-U1PAS5-F1
#
_entry.id   AF-U1PAS5-F1
#
_cell.length_a   1.000
_cell.length_b   1.000
_cell.length_c   1.000
_cell.angle_alpha   90.00
_cell.angle_beta   90.00
_cell.angle_gamma   90.00
#
_symmetry.space_group_name_H-M   'P 1'
#
loop_
_entity.id
_entity.type
_entity.pdbx_description
1 polymer ?
#
loop_
_entity_poly.entity_id
_entity_poly.type
_entity_poly.pdbx_seq_one_letter_code
_entity_poly.pdbx_strand_id
1 'polypeptide(L)'
;MRVLSGAPELDAVTEHTADSGDLRVGIDLLRRAGLHAEMRASRTVTEEDIDAAYEKSKHVHLSRCLEGLSDSERALIEVLLDHDGKQAGEVYEAFSEETGLGYTRYSELVNKLDQLGLITATYADVDGRGRSRELSLDYETDAIVDRLE
;
A
#
# COMPACT_ATOMS: atom_id res chain seq x y z
N MET A 1 18.26 -3.32 11.33
CA MET A 1 18.83 -3.94 10.11
C MET A 1 19.82 -2.95 9.54
N ARG A 2 21.11 -3.28 9.41
CA ARG A 2 22.14 -2.33 8.97
C ARG A 2 22.44 -2.63 7.50
N VAL A 3 21.82 -1.90 6.61
CA VAL A 3 21.96 -2.06 5.16
C VAL A 3 23.13 -1.17 4.68
N LEU A 4 23.88 -1.72 3.73
CA LEU A 4 24.98 -1.17 2.90
C LEU A 4 25.48 0.26 3.22
N SER A 5 26.52 0.40 4.06
CA SER A 5 27.05 1.70 4.53
C SER A 5 27.85 2.54 3.52
N GLY A 6 27.42 2.64 2.25
CA GLY A 6 28.17 3.41 1.25
C GLY A 6 27.36 4.01 0.10
N ALA A 7 26.05 3.78 0.03
CA ALA A 7 25.21 4.27 -1.06
C ALA A 7 23.84 4.71 -0.51
N PRO A 8 23.70 5.96 -0.02
CA PRO A 8 22.45 6.46 0.55
C PRO A 8 21.27 6.33 -0.44
N GLU A 9 21.54 6.39 -1.74
CA GLU A 9 20.55 6.22 -2.80
C GLU A 9 19.97 4.79 -2.83
N LEU A 10 20.79 3.77 -2.55
CA LEU A 10 20.32 2.39 -2.47
C LEU A 10 19.54 2.13 -1.17
N ASP A 11 19.93 2.80 -0.08
CA ASP A 11 19.19 2.74 1.17
C ASP A 11 17.79 3.36 1.00
N ALA A 12 17.69 4.55 0.36
CA ALA A 12 16.42 5.20 0.04
C ALA A 12 15.51 4.32 -0.84
N VAL A 13 16.05 3.71 -1.89
CA VAL A 13 15.29 2.75 -2.72
C VAL A 13 14.82 1.56 -1.89
N THR A 14 15.67 1.03 -1.01
CA THR A 14 15.33 -0.13 -0.18
C THR A 14 14.22 0.21 0.80
N GLU A 15 14.25 1.41 1.40
CA GLU A 15 13.21 1.91 2.30
C GLU A 15 11.87 2.05 1.57
N HIS A 16 11.83 2.74 0.43
CA HIS A 16 10.63 2.83 -0.40
C HIS A 16 10.09 1.47 -0.88
N THR A 17 10.99 0.53 -1.18
CA THR A 17 10.60 -0.83 -1.58
C THR A 17 9.97 -1.57 -0.41
N ALA A 18 10.57 -1.46 0.79
CA ALA A 18 10.05 -2.08 1.99
C ALA A 18 8.69 -1.50 2.39
N ASP A 19 8.55 -0.18 2.35
CA ASP A 19 7.29 0.52 2.64
C ASP A 19 6.17 0.11 1.69
N SER A 20 6.50 -0.09 0.40
CA SER A 20 5.51 -0.54 -0.58
C SER A 20 5.12 -2.02 -0.47
N GLY A 21 5.91 -2.84 0.24
CA GLY A 21 5.73 -4.29 0.30
C GLY A 21 5.95 -5.06 -1.01
N ASP A 22 6.30 -4.40 -2.12
CA ASP A 22 6.41 -4.99 -3.44
C ASP A 22 7.77 -4.75 -4.11
N LEU A 23 8.51 -5.82 -4.35
CA LEU A 23 9.83 -5.78 -5.01
C LEU A 23 9.78 -5.15 -6.41
N ARG A 24 8.64 -5.20 -7.10
CA ARG A 24 8.46 -4.57 -8.43
C ARG A 24 8.54 -3.05 -8.33
N VAL A 25 8.09 -2.46 -7.23
CA VAL A 25 8.20 -1.02 -6.98
C VAL A 25 9.67 -0.63 -6.88
N GLY A 26 10.47 -1.37 -6.12
CA GLY A 26 11.92 -1.13 -6.01
C GLY A 26 12.66 -1.23 -7.35
N ILE A 27 12.33 -2.24 -8.16
CA ILE A 27 12.94 -2.42 -9.49
C ILE A 27 12.54 -1.28 -10.45
N ASP A 28 11.27 -0.87 -10.44
CA ASP A 28 10.79 0.25 -11.26
C ASP A 28 11.39 1.58 -10.81
N LEU A 29 11.53 1.77 -9.49
CA LEU A 29 12.13 2.95 -8.87
C LEU A 29 13.59 3.14 -9.33
N LEU A 30 14.41 2.07 -9.26
CA LEU A 30 15.79 2.09 -9.76
C LEU A 30 15.85 2.48 -11.24
N ARG A 31 14.98 1.90 -12.06
CA ARG A 31 14.92 2.18 -13.49
C ARG A 31 14.58 3.64 -13.77
N ARG A 32 13.60 4.21 -13.07
CA ARG A 32 13.13 5.59 -13.28
C ARG A 32 14.10 6.63 -12.73
N ALA A 33 14.70 6.39 -11.57
CA ALA A 33 15.74 7.24 -11.03
C ALA A 33 16.94 7.33 -11.99
N GLY A 34 17.32 6.21 -12.62
CA GLY A 34 18.31 6.20 -13.70
C GLY A 34 17.91 7.04 -14.92
N LEU A 35 16.64 6.96 -15.36
CA LEU A 35 16.12 7.78 -16.46
C LEU A 35 16.11 9.28 -16.11
N HIS A 36 15.78 9.63 -14.87
CA HIS A 36 15.83 11.02 -14.40
C HIS A 36 17.25 11.59 -14.43
N ALA A 37 18.23 10.82 -13.92
CA ALA A 37 19.64 11.17 -13.98
C ALA A 37 20.13 11.36 -15.43
N GLU A 38 19.71 10.48 -16.35
CA GLU A 38 20.04 10.58 -17.77
C GLU A 38 19.44 11.84 -18.42
N MET A 39 18.17 12.16 -18.13
CA MET A 39 17.50 13.36 -18.65
C MET A 39 18.21 14.66 -18.26
N ARG A 40 18.83 14.70 -17.07
CA ARG A 40 19.66 15.83 -16.60
C ARG A 40 21.14 15.71 -16.98
N ALA A 41 21.49 14.79 -17.89
CA ALA A 41 22.84 14.52 -18.38
C ALA A 41 23.87 14.16 -17.27
N SER A 42 23.41 13.45 -16.24
CA SER A 42 24.23 12.98 -15.13
C SER A 42 24.59 11.50 -15.24
N ARG A 43 25.76 11.14 -14.70
CA ARG A 43 26.22 9.74 -14.57
C ARG A 43 25.94 9.14 -13.19
N THR A 44 25.40 9.94 -12.28
CA THR A 44 25.13 9.59 -10.88
C THR A 44 23.67 9.88 -10.60
N VAL A 45 22.95 8.91 -10.04
CA VAL A 45 21.59 9.08 -9.51
C VAL A 45 21.69 9.82 -8.17
N THR A 46 20.80 10.78 -7.93
CA THR A 46 20.68 11.45 -6.62
C THR A 46 19.40 11.02 -5.90
N GLU A 47 19.28 11.33 -4.61
CA GLU A 47 18.02 11.17 -3.85
C GLU A 47 16.85 11.86 -4.56
N GLU A 48 17.06 13.05 -5.12
CA GLU A 48 16.01 13.79 -5.86
C GLU A 48 15.48 13.02 -7.08
N ASP A 49 16.35 12.27 -7.79
CA ASP A 49 15.92 11.43 -8.89
C ASP A 49 15.03 10.27 -8.40
N ILE A 50 15.34 9.74 -7.22
CA ILE A 50 14.60 8.65 -6.55
C ILE A 50 13.26 9.16 -6.04
N ASP A 51 13.23 10.27 -5.32
CA ASP A 51 12.00 10.85 -4.78
C ASP A 51 11.00 11.17 -5.90
N ALA A 52 11.49 11.82 -6.96
CA ALA A 52 10.66 12.13 -8.13
C ALA A 52 10.16 10.86 -8.84
N ALA A 53 10.95 9.79 -8.83
CA ALA A 53 10.54 8.51 -9.40
C ALA A 53 9.52 7.79 -8.49
N TYR A 54 9.69 7.85 -7.17
CA TYR A 54 8.83 7.22 -6.18
C TYR A 54 7.41 7.78 -6.24
N GLU A 55 7.28 9.11 -6.35
CA GLU A 55 5.98 9.77 -6.55
C GLU A 55 5.21 9.19 -7.75
N LYS A 56 5.91 8.86 -8.83
CA LYS A 56 5.28 8.26 -10.01
C LYS A 56 5.05 6.76 -9.85
N SER A 57 5.97 6.04 -9.19
CA SER A 57 5.89 4.60 -9.01
C SER A 57 4.80 4.18 -8.03
N LYS A 58 4.59 4.92 -6.93
CA LYS A 58 3.51 4.65 -5.96
C LYS A 58 2.12 4.70 -6.62
N HIS A 59 1.89 5.65 -7.54
CA HIS A 59 0.63 5.73 -8.27
C HIS A 59 0.45 4.62 -9.32
N VAL A 60 1.54 4.15 -9.95
CA VAL A 60 1.47 3.04 -10.92
C VAL A 60 1.24 1.71 -10.23
N HIS A 61 1.82 1.50 -9.05
CA HIS A 61 1.53 0.33 -8.22
C HIS A 61 0.06 0.31 -7.79
N LEU A 62 -0.43 1.43 -7.21
CA LEU A 62 -1.82 1.57 -6.82
C LEU A 62 -2.77 1.25 -7.97
N SER A 63 -2.59 1.87 -9.15
CA SER A 63 -3.45 1.60 -10.32
C SER A 63 -3.46 0.11 -10.71
N ARG A 64 -2.29 -0.55 -10.77
CA ARG A 64 -2.21 -1.97 -11.14
C ARG A 64 -2.84 -2.90 -10.10
N CYS A 65 -2.71 -2.57 -8.82
CA CYS A 65 -3.33 -3.33 -7.75
C CYS A 65 -4.85 -3.20 -7.83
N LEU A 66 -5.37 -1.97 -7.99
CA LEU A 66 -6.81 -1.70 -8.10
C LEU A 66 -7.44 -2.33 -9.35
N GLU A 67 -6.79 -2.25 -10.52
CA GLU A 67 -7.24 -2.90 -11.77
C GLU A 67 -7.37 -4.42 -11.65
N GLY A 68 -6.58 -5.05 -10.77
CA GLY A 68 -6.55 -6.49 -10.56
C GLY A 68 -7.45 -7.01 -9.44
N LEU A 69 -8.20 -6.13 -8.77
CA LEU A 69 -9.09 -6.53 -7.68
C LEU A 69 -10.30 -7.29 -8.21
N SER A 70 -10.67 -8.35 -7.49
CA SER A 70 -11.97 -8.98 -7.60
C SER A 70 -13.06 -8.11 -6.96
N ASP A 71 -14.32 -8.38 -7.31
CA ASP A 71 -15.47 -7.66 -6.77
C ASP A 71 -15.49 -7.62 -5.23
N SER A 72 -15.14 -8.74 -4.58
CA SER A 72 -15.10 -8.81 -3.11
C SER A 72 -13.94 -8.03 -2.49
N GLU A 73 -12.81 -7.91 -3.20
CA GLU A 73 -11.69 -7.09 -2.74
C GLU A 73 -12.01 -5.61 -2.89
N ARG A 74 -12.63 -5.25 -4.02
CA ARG A 74 -13.09 -3.90 -4.29
C ARG A 74 -14.15 -3.45 -3.28
N ALA A 75 -15.14 -4.29 -2.98
CA ALA A 75 -16.14 -3.99 -1.95
C ALA A 75 -15.50 -3.74 -0.58
N LEU A 76 -14.47 -4.49 -0.19
CA LEU A 76 -13.76 -4.25 1.07
C LEU A 76 -13.01 -2.90 1.07
N ILE A 77 -12.41 -2.51 -0.05
CA ILE A 77 -11.79 -1.18 -0.20
C ILE A 77 -12.86 -0.07 -0.11
N GLU A 78 -14.00 -0.24 -0.77
CA GLU A 78 -15.11 0.72 -0.75
C GLU A 78 -15.66 0.91 0.67
N VAL A 79 -15.87 -0.18 1.43
CA VAL A 79 -16.23 -0.10 2.85
C VAL A 79 -15.17 0.64 3.68
N LEU A 80 -13.89 0.41 3.41
CA LEU A 80 -12.81 1.10 4.14
C LEU A 80 -12.75 2.61 3.82
N LEU A 81 -13.05 3.01 2.58
CA LEU A 81 -13.15 4.42 2.18
C LEU A 81 -14.29 5.14 2.92
N ASP A 82 -15.42 4.46 3.11
CA ASP A 82 -16.58 5.02 3.83
C ASP A 82 -16.39 5.07 5.36
N HIS A 83 -15.56 4.17 5.89
CA HIS A 83 -15.39 3.98 7.33
C HIS A 83 -14.07 4.52 7.90
N ASP A 84 -13.20 5.10 7.07
CA ASP A 84 -11.95 5.79 7.45
C ASP A 84 -11.11 4.99 8.46
N GLY A 85 -11.03 3.68 8.24
CA GLY A 85 -10.20 2.79 9.04
C GLY A 85 -10.59 2.60 10.52
N LYS A 86 -11.88 2.40 10.79
CA LYS A 86 -12.38 2.05 12.15
C LYS A 86 -12.06 0.61 12.56
N GLN A 87 -12.48 0.24 13.78
CA GLN A 87 -12.30 -1.10 14.33
C GLN A 87 -12.72 -2.17 13.31
N ALA A 88 -11.89 -3.20 13.14
CA ALA A 88 -12.10 -4.27 12.17
C ALA A 88 -13.44 -5.02 12.32
N GLY A 89 -14.10 -4.90 13.47
CA GLY A 89 -15.46 -5.41 13.69
C GLY A 89 -16.51 -4.62 12.90
N GLU A 90 -16.46 -3.29 12.93
CA GLU A 90 -17.40 -2.43 12.20
C GLU A 90 -17.21 -2.58 10.68
N VAL A 91 -15.96 -2.66 10.23
CA VAL A 91 -15.62 -2.92 8.82
C VAL A 91 -16.17 -4.28 8.38
N TYR A 92 -16.04 -5.31 9.24
CA TYR A 92 -16.58 -6.63 8.94
C TYR A 92 -18.12 -6.61 8.83
N GLU A 93 -18.81 -5.93 9.73
CA GLU A 93 -20.27 -5.84 9.71
C GLU A 93 -20.75 -5.20 8.41
N ALA A 94 -20.21 -4.03 8.04
CA ALA A 94 -20.55 -3.34 6.79
C ALA A 94 -20.24 -4.20 5.55
N PHE A 95 -19.04 -4.80 5.49
CA PHE A 95 -18.65 -5.68 4.39
C PHE A 95 -19.55 -6.93 4.27
N SER A 96 -19.92 -7.53 5.40
CA SER A 96 -20.79 -8.71 5.42
C SER A 96 -22.22 -8.37 5.03
N GLU A 97 -22.71 -7.18 5.36
CA GLU A 97 -24.03 -6.70 4.93
C GLU A 97 -24.09 -6.48 3.42
N GLU A 98 -23.02 -5.95 2.83
CA GLU A 98 -22.95 -5.67 1.40
C GLU A 98 -22.73 -6.93 0.54
N THR A 99 -21.81 -7.81 0.95
CA THR A 99 -21.36 -8.94 0.12
C THR A 99 -21.97 -10.29 0.53
N GLY A 100 -22.51 -10.39 1.75
CA GLY A 100 -22.96 -11.66 2.33
C GLY A 100 -21.82 -12.63 2.68
N LEU A 101 -20.56 -12.20 2.64
CA LEU A 101 -19.40 -13.06 2.91
C LEU A 101 -19.08 -13.13 4.40
N GLY A 102 -18.84 -14.35 4.91
CA GLY A 102 -18.53 -14.58 6.32
C GLY A 102 -17.09 -14.22 6.72
N TYR A 103 -16.85 -14.15 8.04
CA TYR A 103 -15.60 -13.71 8.66
C TYR A 103 -14.31 -14.37 8.11
N THR A 104 -14.35 -15.67 7.79
CA THR A 104 -13.17 -16.35 7.20
C THR A 104 -12.75 -15.68 5.89
N ARG A 105 -13.69 -15.43 4.98
CA ARG A 105 -13.40 -14.77 3.70
C ARG A 105 -12.93 -13.34 3.91
N TYR A 106 -13.61 -12.60 4.80
CA TYR A 106 -13.17 -11.27 5.19
C TYR A 106 -11.71 -11.24 5.68
N SER A 107 -11.34 -12.12 6.62
CA SER A 107 -9.97 -12.15 7.15
C SER A 107 -8.91 -12.53 6.09
N GLU A 108 -9.26 -13.41 5.14
CA GLU A 108 -8.40 -13.73 3.99
C GLU A 108 -8.18 -12.50 3.10
N LEU A 109 -9.24 -11.74 2.82
CA LEU A 109 -9.19 -10.53 2.01
C LEU A 109 -8.37 -9.43 2.70
N VAL A 110 -8.61 -9.17 3.99
CA VAL A 110 -7.81 -8.23 4.80
C VAL A 110 -6.32 -8.58 4.72
N ASN A 111 -5.96 -9.83 5.00
CA ASN A 111 -4.55 -10.25 4.96
C ASN A 111 -3.96 -10.13 3.54
N LYS A 112 -4.76 -10.31 2.50
CA LYS A 112 -4.30 -10.17 1.11
C LYS A 112 -4.09 -8.70 0.73
N LEU A 113 -5.02 -7.82 1.08
CA LEU A 113 -4.89 -6.38 0.83
C LEU A 113 -3.73 -5.77 1.61
N ASP A 114 -3.47 -6.26 2.83
CA ASP A 114 -2.31 -5.91 3.66
C ASP A 114 -1.00 -6.34 3.00
N GLN A 115 -0.94 -7.56 2.45
CA GLN A 115 0.22 -8.02 1.66
C GLN A 115 0.43 -7.25 0.34
N LEU A 116 -0.63 -6.66 -0.22
CA LEU A 116 -0.54 -5.81 -1.41
C LEU A 116 -0.13 -4.37 -1.07
N GLY A 117 -0.02 -4.04 0.22
CA GLY A 117 0.28 -2.69 0.71
C GLY A 117 -0.83 -1.69 0.38
N LEU A 118 -2.08 -2.16 0.29
CA LEU A 118 -3.24 -1.28 0.09
C LEU A 118 -3.85 -0.82 1.41
N ILE A 119 -3.68 -1.64 2.46
CA ILE A 119 -4.17 -1.38 3.81
C ILE A 119 -3.11 -1.82 4.83
N THR A 120 -3.17 -1.26 6.03
CA THR A 120 -2.42 -1.74 7.18
C THR A 120 -3.38 -2.30 8.23
N ALA A 121 -3.12 -3.53 8.70
CA ALA A 121 -3.89 -4.16 9.78
C ALA A 121 -3.11 -4.23 11.11
N THR A 122 -3.33 -3.26 12.01
CA THR A 122 -2.63 -3.17 13.29
C THR A 122 -3.43 -3.82 14.42
N TYR A 123 -2.74 -4.54 15.33
CA TYR A 123 -3.34 -5.01 16.58
C TYR A 123 -3.22 -3.89 17.63
N ALA A 124 -4.37 -3.40 18.12
CA ALA A 124 -4.40 -2.53 19.28
C ALA A 124 -4.51 -3.39 20.55
N ASP A 125 -3.57 -3.21 21.49
CA ASP A 125 -3.70 -3.73 22.84
C ASP A 125 -4.76 -2.91 23.59
N VAL A 126 -5.96 -3.47 23.73
CA VAL A 126 -7.03 -2.88 24.54
C VAL A 126 -7.08 -3.62 25.87
N ASP A 127 -6.85 -2.88 26.96
CA ASP A 127 -6.87 -3.34 28.36
C ASP A 127 -8.04 -4.29 28.67
N GLY A 128 -7.80 -5.60 28.53
CA GLY A 128 -8.64 -6.66 29.09
C GLY A 128 -9.92 -7.05 28.34
N ARG A 129 -10.19 -6.56 27.12
CA ARG A 129 -11.34 -7.01 26.30
C ARG A 129 -10.99 -7.20 24.83
N GLY A 130 -10.41 -8.36 24.51
CA GLY A 130 -10.25 -8.84 23.14
C GLY A 130 -9.17 -8.10 22.35
N ARG A 131 -8.57 -8.79 21.38
CA ARG A 131 -7.58 -8.20 20.46
C ARG A 131 -8.35 -7.39 19.42
N SER A 132 -8.51 -6.08 19.63
CA SER A 132 -9.08 -5.22 18.61
C SER A 132 -8.05 -5.03 17.49
N ARG A 133 -8.47 -5.27 16.25
CA ARG A 133 -7.71 -4.92 15.05
C ARG A 133 -8.21 -3.58 14.54
N GLU A 134 -7.29 -2.69 14.19
CA GLU A 134 -7.56 -1.47 13.44
C GLU A 134 -7.08 -1.69 12.00
N LEU A 135 -7.84 -1.20 11.04
CA LEU A 135 -7.51 -1.26 9.62
C LEU A 135 -7.36 0.17 9.12
N SER A 136 -6.36 0.48 8.32
CA SER A 136 -6.22 1.80 7.69
C SER A 136 -5.84 1.65 6.23
N LEU A 137 -6.20 2.62 5.38
CA LEU A 137 -5.73 2.66 3.98
C LEU A 137 -4.32 3.22 3.94
N ASP A 138 -3.46 2.64 3.10
CA ASP A 138 -2.05 3.07 2.95
C ASP A 138 -1.88 4.19 1.90
N TYR A 139 -2.96 4.55 1.20
CA TYR A 139 -3.00 5.63 0.22
C TYR A 139 -4.08 6.64 0.58
N GLU A 140 -3.91 7.88 0.11
CA GLU A 140 -4.95 8.91 0.23
C GLU A 140 -6.25 8.45 -0.45
N THR A 141 -7.37 8.64 0.25
CA THR A 141 -8.72 8.29 -0.21
C THR A 141 -9.00 8.77 -1.63
N ASP A 142 -8.69 10.04 -1.93
CA ASP A 142 -8.89 10.63 -3.26
C ASP A 142 -8.11 9.87 -4.35
N ALA A 143 -6.88 9.44 -4.05
CA ALA A 143 -6.06 8.70 -5.01
C ALA A 143 -6.62 7.31 -5.31
N ILE A 144 -7.29 6.67 -4.35
CA ILE A 144 -7.97 5.39 -4.53
C ILE A 144 -9.26 5.59 -5.31
N VAL A 145 -10.10 6.56 -4.91
CA VAL A 145 -11.39 6.86 -5.54
C VAL A 145 -11.21 7.17 -7.03
N ASP A 146 -10.27 8.05 -7.38
CA ASP A 146 -9.93 8.42 -8.78
C ASP A 146 -9.58 7.22 -9.67
N ARG A 147 -9.23 6.06 -9.08
CA ARG A 147 -8.76 4.86 -9.77
C ARG A 147 -9.69 3.66 -9.64
N LEU A 148 -10.78 3.79 -8.88
CA LEU A 148 -11.86 2.81 -8.85
C LEU A 148 -12.92 3.08 -9.94
N GLU A 149 -12.98 4.29 -10.49
CA GLU A 149 -13.91 4.67 -11.58
C GLU A 149 -13.65 4.00 -12.94
#